data_AF-A0A1W2M1L7-F1
#
_entry.id   AF-A0A1W2M1L7-F1
#
_cell.length_a   1.000
_cell.length_b   1.000
_cell.length_c   1.000
_cell.angle_alpha   90.00
_cell.angle_beta   90.00
_cell.angle_gamma   90.00
#
_symmetry.space_group_name_H-M   'P 1'
#
loop_
_entity.id
_entity.type
_entity.pdbx_description
1 polymer ?
#
loop_
_entity_poly.entity_id
_entity_poly.type
_entity_poly.pdbx_seq_one_letter_code
_entity_poly.pdbx_strand_id
1 'polypeptide(L)'
;MLVVTAAAAQILGCRYPARTVALVGDAALGVLMIAGVGAFVAGHAVLIVVSVALQGGAYGLAFGGSLRYLTSQVHSDHRGAVMSAFYLITYSALVVPTILVGIGATVWTPTAVFPVFAVLAALLCLTAVAVELRQSRVIAADLGAPGSESRRSLTRS
;
A
#
# COMPACT_ATOMS: atom_id res chain seq x y z
N MET A 1 -1.31 5.47 -19.25
CA MET A 1 -0.54 6.38 -18.37
C MET A 1 -0.24 5.71 -17.02
N LEU A 2 -1.24 5.46 -16.16
CA LEU A 2 -1.06 4.82 -14.83
C LEU A 2 -0.21 3.53 -14.81
N VAL A 3 -0.47 2.60 -15.75
CA VAL A 3 0.23 1.30 -15.81
C VAL A 3 1.71 1.47 -16.14
N VAL A 4 2.06 2.45 -16.96
CA VAL A 4 3.46 2.71 -17.38
C VAL A 4 4.26 3.32 -16.22
N THR A 5 3.65 4.24 -15.47
CA THR A 5 4.27 4.83 -14.28
C THR A 5 4.46 3.80 -13.17
N ALA A 6 3.48 2.91 -12.96
CA ALA A 6 3.58 1.81 -12.02
C ALA A 6 4.68 0.80 -12.40
N ALA A 7 4.78 0.44 -13.68
CA ALA A 7 5.81 -0.48 -14.17
C ALA A 7 7.22 0.12 -14.02
N ALA A 8 7.40 1.40 -14.36
CA ALA A 8 8.68 2.09 -14.19
C ALA A 8 9.12 2.19 -12.71
N ALA A 9 8.17 2.47 -11.81
CA ALA A 9 8.42 2.50 -10.38
C ALA A 9 8.83 1.12 -9.85
N GLN A 10 8.16 0.04 -10.28
CA GLN A 10 8.52 -1.33 -9.89
C GLN A 10 9.93 -1.73 -10.36
N ILE A 11 10.34 -1.34 -11.56
CA ILE A 11 11.70 -1.59 -12.08
C ILE A 11 12.76 -0.89 -11.21
N LEU A 12 12.50 0.35 -10.77
CA LEU A 12 13.40 1.08 -9.87
C LEU A 12 13.40 0.51 -8.44
N GLY A 13 12.23 0.09 -7.94
CA GLY A 13 12.06 -0.48 -6.60
C GLY A 13 12.61 -1.89 -6.42
N CYS A 14 12.85 -2.63 -7.52
CA CYS A 14 13.39 -3.99 -7.48
C CYS A 14 14.73 -4.10 -6.74
N ARG A 15 15.52 -3.02 -6.70
CA ARG A 15 16.84 -2.95 -6.04
C ARG A 15 16.78 -2.80 -4.51
N TYR A 16 15.62 -2.51 -3.95
CA TYR A 16 15.45 -2.29 -2.51
C TYR A 16 14.67 -3.43 -1.84
N PRO A 17 14.86 -3.64 -0.52
CA PRO A 17 14.12 -4.65 0.23
C PRO A 17 12.61 -4.43 0.09
N ALA A 18 11.89 -5.50 -0.27
CA ALA A 18 10.47 -5.48 -0.65
C ALA A 18 9.57 -4.74 0.36
N ARG A 19 9.91 -4.85 1.64
CA ARG A 19 9.20 -4.23 2.75
C ARG A 19 9.36 -2.71 2.81
N THR A 20 10.57 -2.21 2.59
CA THR A 20 10.83 -0.75 2.55
C THR A 20 10.15 -0.11 1.36
N VAL A 21 10.11 -0.83 0.22
CA VAL A 21 9.41 -0.38 -0.99
C VAL A 21 7.90 -0.29 -0.76
N ALA A 22 7.33 -1.27 -0.03
CA ALA A 22 5.91 -1.25 0.32
C ALA A 22 5.55 -0.04 1.21
N LEU A 23 6.32 0.15 2.29
CA LEU A 23 6.10 1.24 3.26
C LEU A 23 6.25 2.63 2.63
N VAL A 24 7.28 2.83 1.79
CA VAL A 24 7.49 4.10 1.07
C VAL A 24 6.39 4.34 0.05
N GLY A 25 5.92 3.27 -0.63
CA GLY A 25 4.77 3.32 -1.53
C GLY A 25 3.51 3.82 -0.82
N ASP A 26 3.15 3.23 0.32
CA ASP A 26 1.95 3.63 1.08
C ASP A 26 2.05 5.05 1.65
N ALA A 27 3.23 5.43 2.17
CA ALA A 27 3.46 6.78 2.67
C ALA A 27 3.38 7.83 1.55
N ALA A 28 4.00 7.56 0.40
CA ALA A 28 3.93 8.43 -0.77
C ALA A 28 2.49 8.53 -1.29
N LEU A 29 1.75 7.42 -1.31
CA LEU A 29 0.35 7.38 -1.73
C LEU A 29 -0.52 8.29 -0.85
N GLY A 30 -0.38 8.19 0.48
CA GLY A 30 -1.12 9.05 1.41
C GLY A 30 -0.84 10.54 1.22
N VAL A 31 0.43 10.93 1.07
CA VAL A 31 0.83 12.33 0.81
C VAL A 31 0.28 12.84 -0.53
N LEU A 32 0.38 12.02 -1.58
CA LEU A 32 -0.11 12.36 -2.92
C LEU A 32 -1.64 12.45 -2.97
N MET A 33 -2.35 11.74 -2.09
CA MET A 33 -3.79 11.82 -1.98
C MET A 33 -4.24 13.15 -1.38
N ILE A 34 -3.55 13.61 -0.32
CA ILE A 34 -3.78 14.94 0.27
C ILE A 34 -3.42 16.05 -0.73
N ALA A 35 -2.28 15.92 -1.41
CA ALA A 35 -1.88 16.85 -2.46
C ALA A 35 -2.88 16.88 -3.64
N GLY A 36 -3.49 15.72 -3.96
CA GLY A 36 -4.54 15.60 -4.96
C GLY A 36 -5.79 16.41 -4.63
N VAL A 37 -6.16 16.55 -3.35
CA VAL A 37 -7.25 17.44 -2.92
C VAL A 37 -6.92 18.89 -3.26
N GLY A 38 -5.69 19.34 -2.98
CA GLY A 38 -5.23 20.69 -3.32
C GLY A 38 -5.23 20.96 -4.83
N ALA A 39 -4.79 19.98 -5.63
CA ALA A 39 -4.83 20.06 -7.10
C ALA A 39 -6.27 20.14 -7.65
N PHE A 40 -7.20 19.41 -7.03
CA PHE A 40 -8.61 19.42 -7.41
C PHE A 40 -9.27 20.77 -7.11
N VAL A 41 -8.96 21.39 -5.97
CA VAL A 41 -9.43 22.75 -5.62
C VAL A 41 -8.86 23.81 -6.56
N ALA A 42 -7.63 23.64 -7.04
CA ALA A 42 -7.00 24.56 -8.00
C ALA A 42 -7.61 24.48 -9.41
N GLY A 43 -8.42 23.44 -9.73
CA GLY A 43 -9.13 23.30 -11.01
C GLY A 43 -8.24 23.06 -12.24
N HIS A 44 -6.94 22.81 -12.05
CA HIS A 44 -5.99 22.71 -13.16
C HIS A 44 -5.84 21.26 -13.63
N ALA A 45 -6.38 20.96 -14.82
CA ALA A 45 -6.42 19.60 -15.38
C ALA A 45 -5.05 18.90 -15.44
N VAL A 46 -3.97 19.63 -15.73
CA VAL A 46 -2.61 19.09 -15.79
C VAL A 46 -2.14 18.62 -14.41
N LEU A 47 -2.39 19.40 -13.35
CA LEU A 47 -2.01 19.03 -11.98
C LEU A 47 -2.77 17.77 -11.53
N ILE A 48 -4.06 17.65 -11.87
CA ILE A 48 -4.86 16.46 -11.57
C ILE A 48 -4.25 15.22 -12.25
N VAL A 49 -3.91 15.32 -13.54
CA VAL A 49 -3.32 14.20 -14.29
C VAL A 49 -1.97 13.77 -13.71
N VAL A 50 -1.11 14.73 -13.34
CA VAL A 50 0.20 14.45 -12.74
C VAL A 50 0.04 13.80 -11.35
N SER A 51 -0.85 14.33 -10.51
CA SER A 51 -1.13 13.76 -9.18
C SER A 51 -1.64 12.33 -9.27
N VAL A 52 -2.55 12.04 -10.20
CA VAL A 52 -3.08 10.68 -10.45
C VAL A 52 -1.97 9.75 -10.95
N ALA A 53 -1.11 10.22 -11.87
CA ALA A 53 0.01 9.42 -12.36
C ALA A 53 1.00 9.06 -11.22
N LEU A 54 1.30 10.01 -10.35
CA LEU A 54 2.16 9.79 -9.18
C LEU A 54 1.51 8.81 -8.17
N GLN A 55 0.20 8.94 -7.92
CA GLN A 55 -0.53 7.98 -7.07
C GLN A 55 -0.46 6.56 -7.64
N GLY A 56 -0.61 6.40 -8.96
CA GLY A 56 -0.45 5.09 -9.62
C GLY A 56 0.95 4.49 -9.45
N GLY A 57 1.99 5.33 -9.51
CA GLY A 57 3.37 4.92 -9.23
C GLY A 57 3.55 4.44 -7.79
N ALA A 58 3.08 5.21 -6.81
CA ALA A 58 3.14 4.85 -5.39
C ALA A 58 2.36 3.56 -5.09
N TYR A 59 1.16 3.42 -5.65
CA TYR A 59 0.35 2.21 -5.54
C TYR A 59 1.08 0.98 -6.13
N GLY A 60 1.75 1.16 -7.28
CA GLY A 60 2.53 0.09 -7.91
C GLY A 60 3.70 -0.40 -7.06
N LEU A 61 4.36 0.49 -6.31
CA LEU A 61 5.42 0.16 -5.36
C LEU A 61 4.87 -0.60 -4.14
N ALA A 62 3.78 -0.09 -3.55
CA ALA A 62 3.09 -0.73 -2.43
C ALA A 62 2.66 -2.16 -2.76
N PHE A 63 1.96 -2.32 -3.89
CA PHE A 63 1.45 -3.60 -4.37
C PHE A 63 2.57 -4.59 -4.71
N GLY A 64 3.59 -4.13 -5.45
CA GLY A 64 4.74 -4.95 -5.83
C GLY A 64 5.59 -5.38 -4.63
N GLY A 65 5.76 -4.49 -3.64
CA GLY A 65 6.45 -4.81 -2.39
C GLY A 65 5.72 -5.88 -1.58
N SER A 66 4.39 -5.76 -1.45
CA SER A 66 3.55 -6.74 -0.75
C SER A 66 3.57 -8.12 -1.41
N LEU A 67 3.49 -8.18 -2.75
CA LEU A 67 3.63 -9.44 -3.50
C LEU A 67 5.00 -10.09 -3.30
N ARG A 68 6.10 -9.33 -3.41
CA ARG A 68 7.46 -9.87 -3.20
C ARG A 68 7.66 -10.38 -1.77
N TYR A 69 7.12 -9.65 -0.79
CA TYR A 69 7.14 -10.07 0.61
C TYR A 69 6.37 -11.37 0.83
N LEU A 70 5.12 -11.45 0.34
CA LEU A 70 4.28 -12.63 0.46
C LEU A 70 4.89 -13.84 -0.26
N THR A 71 5.39 -13.68 -1.48
CA THR A 71 6.00 -14.78 -2.26
C THR A 71 7.25 -15.34 -1.58
N SER A 72 8.00 -14.52 -0.83
CA SER A 72 9.23 -14.96 -0.15
C SER A 72 8.97 -16.00 0.95
N GLN A 73 7.74 -16.05 1.48
CA GLN A 73 7.36 -16.92 2.60
C GLN A 73 6.55 -18.16 2.15
N VAL A 74 6.22 -18.30 0.85
CA VAL A 74 5.29 -19.33 0.35
C VAL A 74 6.03 -20.46 -0.37
N HIS A 75 5.81 -21.69 0.09
CA HIS A 75 6.30 -22.93 -0.52
C HIS A 75 5.76 -23.10 -1.95
N SER A 76 6.57 -23.65 -2.87
CA SER A 76 6.28 -23.71 -4.33
C SER A 76 4.88 -24.23 -4.66
N ASP A 77 4.41 -25.22 -3.92
CA ASP A 77 3.18 -25.96 -4.21
C ASP A 77 1.90 -25.16 -3.90
N HIS A 78 1.99 -24.10 -3.09
CA HIS A 78 0.82 -23.33 -2.64
C HIS A 78 0.83 -21.89 -3.19
N ARG A 79 1.82 -21.53 -4.01
CA ARG A 79 2.00 -20.17 -4.56
C ARG A 79 0.78 -19.67 -5.32
N GLY A 80 0.16 -20.53 -6.13
CA GLY A 80 -1.04 -20.17 -6.90
C GLY A 80 -2.22 -19.80 -6.02
N ALA A 81 -2.52 -20.61 -5.00
CA ALA A 81 -3.64 -20.37 -4.08
C ALA A 81 -3.45 -19.09 -3.25
N VAL A 82 -2.23 -18.86 -2.74
CA VAL A 82 -1.91 -17.66 -1.95
C VAL A 82 -1.95 -16.39 -2.82
N MET A 83 -1.45 -16.45 -4.05
CA MET A 83 -1.54 -15.34 -4.99
C MET A 83 -2.99 -15.01 -5.34
N SER A 84 -3.82 -16.01 -5.64
CA SER A 84 -5.24 -15.80 -5.95
C SER A 84 -6.00 -15.17 -4.77
N ALA A 85 -5.77 -15.66 -3.55
CA ALA A 85 -6.37 -15.07 -2.35
C ALA A 85 -5.91 -13.61 -2.14
N PHE A 86 -4.62 -13.32 -2.35
CA PHE A 86 -4.08 -11.98 -2.27
C PHE A 86 -4.73 -11.03 -3.29
N TYR A 87 -4.83 -11.44 -4.56
CA TYR A 87 -5.48 -10.63 -5.60
C TYR A 87 -6.98 -10.42 -5.31
N LEU A 88 -7.69 -11.47 -4.89
CA LEU A 88 -9.11 -11.38 -4.55
C LEU A 88 -9.36 -10.37 -3.43
N ILE A 89 -8.60 -10.46 -2.32
CA ILE A 89 -8.75 -9.56 -1.18
C ILE A 89 -8.40 -8.12 -1.61
N THR A 90 -7.28 -7.94 -2.32
CA THR A 90 -6.82 -6.60 -2.70
C THR A 90 -7.79 -5.92 -3.67
N TYR A 91 -8.26 -6.63 -4.70
CA TYR A 91 -9.23 -6.06 -5.63
C TYR A 91 -10.58 -5.82 -4.97
N SER A 92 -11.03 -6.70 -4.08
CA SER A 92 -12.27 -6.48 -3.32
C SER A 92 -12.17 -5.23 -2.45
N ALA A 93 -11.04 -5.05 -1.76
CA ALA A 93 -10.77 -3.87 -0.94
C ALA A 93 -10.71 -2.57 -1.75
N LEU A 94 -10.29 -2.61 -3.02
CA LEU A 94 -10.33 -1.45 -3.92
C LEU A 94 -11.74 -1.14 -4.44
N VAL A 95 -12.52 -2.18 -4.77
CA VAL A 95 -13.83 -2.03 -5.42
C VAL A 95 -14.86 -1.44 -4.45
N VAL A 96 -14.90 -1.90 -3.20
CA VAL A 96 -15.87 -1.46 -2.19
C VAL A 96 -15.90 0.08 -2.02
N PRO A 97 -14.79 0.77 -1.71
CA PRO A 97 -14.80 2.22 -1.54
C PRO A 97 -15.06 2.96 -2.86
N THR A 98 -14.62 2.41 -4.00
CA THR A 98 -14.86 3.02 -5.32
C THR A 98 -16.35 3.02 -5.67
N ILE A 99 -17.06 1.92 -5.41
CA ILE A 99 -18.51 1.84 -5.63
C ILE A 99 -19.25 2.79 -4.69
N LEU A 100 -18.88 2.83 -3.40
CA LEU A 100 -19.51 3.74 -2.43
C LEU A 100 -19.38 5.21 -2.84
N VAL A 101 -18.21 5.60 -3.35
CA VAL A 101 -17.98 6.95 -3.90
C VAL A 101 -18.83 7.19 -5.15
N GLY A 102 -18.87 6.22 -6.08
CA GLY A 102 -19.67 6.33 -7.30
C GLY A 102 -21.16 6.54 -6.99
N ILE A 103 -21.70 5.79 -6.03
CA ILE A 103 -23.07 5.95 -5.55
C ILE A 103 -23.24 7.32 -4.88
N GLY A 104 -22.33 7.69 -3.97
CA GLY A 104 -22.37 8.99 -3.29
C GLY A 104 -22.34 10.19 -4.25
N ALA A 105 -21.61 10.08 -5.37
CA ALA A 105 -21.54 11.11 -6.40
C ALA A 105 -22.84 11.29 -7.20
N THR A 106 -23.76 10.32 -7.16
CA THR A 106 -25.10 10.48 -7.75
C THR A 106 -26.05 11.30 -6.89
N VAL A 107 -25.78 11.38 -5.58
CA VAL A 107 -26.63 12.06 -4.59
C VAL A 107 -26.05 13.40 -4.12
N TRP A 108 -24.72 13.55 -4.17
CA TRP A 108 -24.01 14.73 -3.70
C TRP A 108 -23.13 15.37 -4.79
N THR A 109 -22.90 16.68 -4.67
CA THR A 109 -22.02 17.41 -5.59
C THR A 109 -20.59 16.84 -5.53
N PRO A 110 -19.91 16.61 -6.67
CA PRO A 110 -18.57 16.02 -6.72
C PRO A 110 -17.51 16.72 -5.84
N THR A 111 -17.67 18.02 -5.61
CA THR A 111 -16.80 18.83 -4.76
C THR A 111 -16.86 18.46 -3.28
N ALA A 112 -17.93 17.81 -2.81
CA ALA A 112 -18.06 17.33 -1.43
C ALA A 112 -17.61 15.86 -1.26
N VAL A 113 -17.79 15.03 -2.30
CA VAL A 113 -17.51 13.59 -2.23
C VAL A 113 -16.00 13.31 -2.34
N PHE A 114 -15.31 14.02 -3.23
CA PHE A 114 -13.90 13.80 -3.50
C PHE A 114 -12.98 14.03 -2.29
N PRO A 115 -13.11 15.13 -1.51
CA PRO A 115 -12.28 15.35 -0.33
C PRO A 115 -12.50 14.31 0.76
N VAL A 116 -13.76 13.91 1.00
CA VAL A 116 -14.11 12.89 2.01
C VAL A 116 -13.49 11.55 1.64
N PHE A 117 -13.56 11.15 0.37
CA PHE A 117 -12.89 9.95 -0.11
C PHE A 117 -11.37 10.02 0.05
N ALA A 118 -10.76 11.13 -0.37
CA ALA A 118 -9.32 11.30 -0.28
C ALA A 118 -8.82 11.23 1.16
N VAL A 119 -9.57 11.81 2.11
CA VAL A 119 -9.27 11.74 3.55
C VAL A 119 -9.43 10.33 4.08
N LEU A 120 -10.52 9.62 3.76
CA LEU A 120 -10.73 8.23 4.18
C LEU A 120 -9.63 7.32 3.65
N ALA A 121 -9.28 7.45 2.39
CA ALA A 121 -8.22 6.67 1.77
C ALA A 121 -6.85 6.99 2.35
N ALA A 122 -6.55 8.27 2.61
CA ALA A 122 -5.34 8.68 3.32
C ALA A 122 -5.28 8.08 4.72
N LEU A 123 -6.40 8.06 5.47
CA LEU A 123 -6.48 7.41 6.78
C LEU A 123 -6.21 5.91 6.67
N LEU A 124 -6.79 5.22 5.68
CA LEU A 124 -6.49 3.80 5.44
C LEU A 124 -4.99 3.59 5.18
N CYS A 125 -4.38 4.36 4.28
CA CYS A 125 -2.94 4.28 4.01
C CYS A 125 -2.11 4.53 5.28
N LEU A 126 -2.46 5.54 6.09
CA LEU A 126 -1.77 5.84 7.34
C LEU A 126 -1.93 4.72 8.38
N THR A 127 -3.11 4.09 8.46
CA THR A 127 -3.32 2.93 9.35
C THR A 127 -2.49 1.72 8.90
N ALA A 128 -2.38 1.47 7.59
CA ALA A 128 -1.53 0.41 7.05
C ALA A 128 -0.06 0.65 7.43
N VAL A 129 0.44 1.88 7.21
CA VAL A 129 1.80 2.29 7.63
C VAL A 129 1.98 2.11 9.14
N ALA A 130 1.01 2.52 9.95
CA ALA A 130 1.08 2.40 11.41
C ALA A 130 1.12 0.93 11.88
N VAL A 131 0.34 0.05 11.25
CA VAL A 131 0.33 -1.40 11.53
C VAL A 131 1.68 -2.02 11.15
N GLU A 132 2.18 -1.72 9.96
CA GLU A 132 3.49 -2.19 9.45
C GLU A 132 4.65 -1.75 10.38
N LEU A 133 4.62 -0.50 10.87
CA LEU A 133 5.59 0.03 11.83
C LEU A 133 5.47 -0.67 13.20
N ARG A 134 4.25 -0.91 13.70
CA ARG A 134 4.03 -1.63 14.96
C ARG A 134 4.54 -3.07 14.89
N GLN A 135 4.24 -3.80 13.81
CA GLN A 135 4.75 -5.16 13.60
C GLN A 135 6.28 -5.19 13.55
N SER A 136 6.91 -4.20 12.90
CA SER A 136 8.38 -4.06 12.89
C SER A 136 8.96 -3.97 14.30
N ARG A 137 8.34 -3.15 15.15
CA ARG A 137 8.79 -2.92 16.53
C ARG A 137 8.61 -4.16 17.39
N VAL A 138 7.51 -4.90 17.21
CA VAL A 138 7.25 -6.16 17.92
C VAL A 138 8.31 -7.20 17.57
N ILE A 139 8.60 -7.39 16.28
CA ILE A 139 9.63 -8.34 15.82
C ILE A 139 11.02 -7.92 16.35
N ALA A 140 11.38 -6.63 16.25
CA ALA A 140 12.66 -6.15 16.77
C ALA A 140 12.78 -6.31 18.30
N ALA A 141 11.69 -6.15 19.05
CA ALA A 141 11.66 -6.39 20.49
C ALA A 141 11.82 -7.87 20.85
N ASP A 142 11.27 -8.78 20.04
CA ASP A 142 11.37 -10.23 20.22
C ASP A 142 12.81 -10.75 19.93
N LEU A 143 13.46 -10.17 18.92
CA LEU A 143 14.88 -10.42 18.62
C LEU A 143 15.84 -9.76 19.62
N GLY A 144 15.42 -8.67 20.27
CA GLY A 144 16.17 -7.98 21.32
C GLY A 144 15.91 -8.53 22.73
N ALA A 145 15.00 -9.48 22.90
CA ALA A 145 14.70 -10.11 24.18
C ALA A 145 15.87 -11.02 24.61
N PRO A 146 16.54 -10.78 25.77
CA PRO A 146 17.76 -11.48 26.20
C PRO A 146 17.67 -12.99 26.46
N GLY A 147 16.60 -13.69 26.05
CA GLY A 147 16.33 -15.09 26.38
C GLY A 147 16.22 -16.06 25.21
N SER A 148 16.19 -15.61 23.96
CA SER A 148 15.92 -16.49 22.79
C SER A 148 17.16 -17.26 22.30
N GLU A 149 18.37 -16.73 22.49
CA GLU A 149 19.62 -17.42 22.14
C GLU A 149 19.97 -18.55 23.12
N SER A 150 19.66 -18.38 24.41
CA SER A 150 19.93 -19.40 25.45
C SER A 150 19.04 -20.65 25.31
N ARG A 151 17.85 -20.52 24.71
CA ARG A 151 16.93 -21.65 24.50
C ARG A 151 17.25 -22.48 23.25
N ARG A 152 17.97 -21.92 22.27
CA ARG A 152 18.42 -22.65 21.06
C ARG A 152 19.69 -23.49 21.29
N SER A 153 20.51 -23.15 22.28
CA SER A 153 21.69 -23.95 22.63
C SER A 153 21.33 -25.20 23.46
N LEU A 154 20.26 -25.14 24.25
CA LEU A 154 19.85 -26.24 25.14
C LEU A 154 19.06 -27.36 24.45
N THR A 155 18.50 -27.14 23.27
CA THR A 155 17.79 -28.19 22.49
C THR A 155 18.68 -28.88 21.45
N ARG A 156 19.97 -28.56 21.41
CA ARG A 156 20.94 -29.12 20.46
C ARG A 156 22.03 -29.99 21.11
N SER A 157 21.90 -30.28 22.41
CA SER A 157 22.79 -31.19 23.16
C SER A 157 22.07 -32.48 23.50
#